data_AF-A0A538M3G4-F1
#
_entry.id   AF-A0A538M3G4-F1
#
_cell.length_a   1.000
_cell.length_b   1.000
_cell.length_c   1.000
_cell.angle_alpha   90.00
_cell.angle_beta   90.00
_cell.angle_gamma   90.00
#
_symmetry.space_group_name_H-M   'P 1'
#
loop_
_entity.id
_entity.type
_entity.pdbx_description
1 polymer ?
#
loop_
_entity_poly.entity_id
_entity_poly.type
_entity_poly.pdbx_seq_one_letter_code
_entity_poly.pdbx_strand_id
1 'polypeptide(L)'
;MAEEAIPQDAAPAPESNAARCPWCSAELPSPDVTECPSCLATLVSTADAAVPGVTAIDVEAMLRSGREPARQRGGLLGWISGSGDETPTPSELRSVEAPTADVRREMLRLEIEAERQRLEAEAAAIAAEEQLTNGTPPVAAGDGGASEENDAEPGAAEAVAVPEDEAIAADEDKADS
;
A
#
# COMPACT_ATOMS: atom_id res chain seq x y z
N MET A 1 9.32 -59.03 -27.68
CA MET A 1 9.11 -57.61 -27.95
C MET A 1 7.60 -57.40 -27.97
N ALA A 2 7.04 -56.96 -26.85
CA ALA A 2 5.64 -56.58 -26.73
C ALA A 2 5.65 -55.06 -26.54
N GLU A 3 5.12 -54.35 -27.52
CA GLU A 3 5.00 -52.89 -27.51
C GLU A 3 3.67 -52.57 -26.82
N GLU A 4 3.73 -52.17 -25.55
CA GLU A 4 2.58 -51.65 -24.83
C GLU A 4 2.20 -50.29 -25.43
N ALA A 5 1.10 -50.27 -26.17
CA ALA A 5 0.50 -49.04 -26.66
C ALA A 5 -0.12 -48.27 -25.48
N ILE A 6 0.45 -47.11 -25.18
CA ILE A 6 -0.12 -46.15 -24.22
C ILE A 6 -1.45 -45.64 -24.79
N PRO A 7 -2.59 -45.77 -24.08
CA PRO A 7 -3.85 -45.21 -24.54
C PRO A 7 -3.74 -43.68 -24.52
N GLN A 8 -3.93 -43.05 -25.69
CA GLN A 8 -3.95 -41.59 -25.78
C GLN A 8 -5.16 -41.04 -25.03
N ASP A 9 -4.86 -40.04 -24.21
CA ASP A 9 -5.75 -39.21 -23.43
C ASP A 9 -6.95 -38.75 -24.28
N ALA A 10 -8.14 -38.87 -23.70
CA ALA A 10 -9.36 -38.43 -24.34
C ALA A 10 -9.31 -36.92 -24.58
N ALA A 11 -9.64 -36.48 -25.79
CA ALA A 11 -9.77 -35.07 -26.11
C ALA A 11 -10.72 -34.38 -25.10
N PRO A 12 -10.35 -33.21 -24.53
CA PRO A 12 -11.24 -32.51 -23.61
C PRO A 12 -12.54 -32.14 -24.33
N ALA A 13 -13.66 -32.46 -23.69
CA ALA A 13 -15.00 -32.08 -24.13
C ALA A 13 -15.09 -30.54 -24.32
N PRO A 14 -15.92 -30.04 -25.26
CA PRO A 14 -16.04 -28.61 -25.50
C PRO A 14 -16.45 -27.91 -24.20
N GLU A 15 -15.57 -27.03 -23.72
CA GLU A 15 -15.80 -26.20 -22.55
C GLU A 15 -17.16 -25.51 -22.71
N SER A 16 -18.08 -25.83 -21.79
CA SER A 16 -19.35 -25.14 -21.71
C SER A 16 -19.06 -23.65 -21.52
N ASN A 17 -19.42 -22.86 -22.53
CA ASN A 17 -19.23 -21.41 -22.60
C ASN A 17 -20.22 -20.73 -21.63
N ALA A 18 -20.09 -21.02 -20.34
CA ALA A 18 -20.93 -20.47 -19.29
C ALA A 18 -20.56 -19.00 -19.11
N ALA A 19 -21.56 -18.11 -19.22
CA ALA A 19 -21.36 -16.69 -18.98
C ALA A 19 -20.85 -16.47 -17.54
N ARG A 20 -19.83 -15.63 -17.36
CA ARG A 20 -19.25 -15.31 -16.04
C ARG A 20 -19.46 -13.84 -15.72
N CYS A 21 -19.60 -13.52 -14.44
CA CYS A 21 -19.68 -12.16 -13.95
C CYS A 21 -18.33 -11.44 -14.18
N PRO A 22 -18.31 -10.24 -14.80
CA PRO A 22 -17.08 -9.48 -15.02
C PRO A 22 -16.48 -8.90 -13.72
N TRP A 23 -17.24 -8.87 -12.61
CA TRP A 23 -16.80 -8.28 -11.34
C TRP A 23 -16.21 -9.29 -10.36
N CYS A 24 -16.82 -10.48 -10.25
CA CYS A 24 -16.41 -11.51 -9.29
C CYS A 24 -16.11 -12.87 -9.92
N SER A 25 -16.20 -12.99 -11.25
CA SER A 25 -15.93 -14.21 -12.02
C SER A 25 -16.85 -15.41 -11.72
N ALA A 26 -17.87 -15.24 -10.87
CA ALA A 26 -18.89 -16.25 -10.61
C ALA A 26 -19.66 -16.60 -11.89
N GLU A 27 -20.07 -17.86 -12.02
CA GLU A 27 -20.90 -18.31 -13.14
C GLU A 27 -22.30 -17.70 -13.06
N LEU A 28 -22.78 -17.20 -14.20
CA LEU A 28 -24.09 -16.59 -14.33
C LEU A 28 -25.11 -17.64 -14.78
N PRO A 29 -26.33 -17.63 -14.21
CA PRO A 29 -27.37 -18.56 -14.62
C PRO A 29 -27.87 -18.33 -16.04
N SER A 30 -27.73 -17.12 -16.58
CA SER A 30 -27.94 -16.78 -17.99
C SER A 30 -27.16 -15.51 -18.36
N PRO A 31 -26.88 -15.26 -19.66
CA PRO A 31 -26.17 -14.05 -20.10
C PRO A 31 -27.00 -12.76 -19.93
N ASP A 32 -28.33 -12.88 -19.80
CA ASP A 32 -29.26 -11.74 -19.74
C ASP A 32 -29.55 -11.27 -18.30
N VAL A 33 -28.82 -11.82 -17.31
CA VAL A 33 -28.99 -11.45 -15.90
C VAL A 33 -28.57 -10.00 -15.69
N THR A 34 -29.43 -9.20 -15.06
CA THR A 34 -29.17 -7.78 -14.77
C THR A 34 -28.33 -7.56 -13.52
N GLU A 35 -28.31 -8.51 -12.58
CA GLU A 35 -27.57 -8.44 -11.32
C GLU A 35 -26.92 -9.78 -10.98
N CYS A 36 -25.64 -9.78 -10.65
CA CYS A 36 -24.95 -11.03 -10.29
C CYS A 36 -25.47 -11.57 -8.95
N PRO A 37 -25.92 -12.83 -8.85
CA PRO A 37 -26.40 -13.39 -7.58
C PRO A 37 -25.28 -13.61 -6.55
N SER A 38 -24.01 -13.62 -6.97
CA SER A 38 -22.88 -13.86 -6.07
C SER A 38 -22.34 -12.59 -5.42
N CYS A 39 -22.31 -11.47 -6.14
CA CYS A 39 -21.73 -10.21 -5.65
C CYS A 39 -22.68 -9.02 -5.74
N LEU A 40 -23.89 -9.21 -6.26
CA LEU A 40 -24.94 -8.21 -6.42
C LEU A 40 -24.57 -7.04 -7.36
N ALA A 41 -23.50 -7.17 -8.15
CA ALA A 41 -23.13 -6.17 -9.13
C ALA A 41 -24.15 -6.12 -10.27
N THR A 42 -24.58 -4.91 -10.64
CA THR A 42 -25.41 -4.68 -11.84
C THR A 42 -24.59 -4.93 -13.10
N LEU A 43 -25.10 -5.79 -13.99
CA LEU A 43 -24.42 -6.28 -15.20
C LEU A 43 -24.90 -5.59 -16.48
N VAL A 44 -26.15 -5.11 -16.49
CA VAL A 44 -26.68 -4.32 -17.60
C VAL A 44 -26.42 -2.85 -17.31
N SER A 45 -25.46 -2.26 -18.02
CA SER A 45 -25.38 -0.81 -18.11
C SER A 45 -26.50 -0.35 -19.04
N THR A 46 -27.62 0.11 -18.50
CA THR A 46 -28.52 0.99 -19.26
C THR A 46 -27.74 2.28 -19.53
N ALA A 47 -27.02 2.28 -20.65
CA ALA A 47 -26.21 3.39 -21.11
C ALA A 47 -27.13 4.59 -21.39
N ASP A 48 -26.93 5.66 -20.62
CA ASP A 48 -27.07 7.09 -20.99
C ASP A 48 -27.23 8.03 -19.78
N ALA A 49 -26.81 7.62 -18.58
CA ALA A 49 -26.51 8.61 -17.56
C ALA A 49 -25.20 9.31 -17.96
N ALA A 50 -25.30 10.48 -18.58
CA ALA A 50 -24.15 11.35 -18.82
C ALA A 50 -23.53 11.74 -17.48
N VAL A 51 -22.48 11.02 -17.08
CA VAL A 51 -21.73 11.31 -15.86
C VAL A 51 -20.92 12.59 -16.08
N PRO A 52 -21.15 13.66 -15.30
CA PRO A 52 -20.40 14.91 -15.46
C PRO A 52 -18.89 14.67 -15.33
N GLY A 53 -18.12 15.16 -16.28
CA GLY A 53 -16.66 14.98 -16.33
C GLY A 53 -16.19 13.72 -17.08
N VAL A 54 -17.09 12.84 -17.52
CA VAL A 54 -16.76 11.69 -18.36
C VAL A 54 -17.22 11.93 -19.80
N THR A 55 -16.32 11.82 -20.77
CA THR A 55 -16.68 11.92 -22.19
C THR A 55 -17.38 10.64 -22.63
N ALA A 56 -18.65 10.74 -23.03
CA ALA A 56 -19.37 9.62 -23.63
C ALA A 56 -18.70 9.20 -24.97
N ILE A 57 -18.56 7.89 -25.17
CA ILE A 57 -17.93 7.34 -26.37
C ILE A 57 -19.02 7.17 -27.44
N ASP A 58 -18.86 7.85 -28.59
CA ASP A 58 -19.73 7.66 -29.75
C ASP A 58 -19.37 6.34 -30.48
N VAL A 59 -20.26 5.35 -30.35
CA VAL A 59 -20.10 4.03 -30.95
C VAL A 59 -20.13 4.08 -32.48
N GLU A 60 -20.89 4.99 -33.10
CA GLU A 60 -20.88 5.13 -34.56
C GLU A 60 -19.57 5.71 -35.09
N ALA A 61 -18.95 6.63 -34.34
CA ALA A 61 -17.62 7.14 -34.66
C ALA A 61 -16.55 6.04 -34.56
N MET A 62 -16.64 5.17 -33.55
CA MET A 62 -15.76 3.98 -33.45
C MET A 62 -15.92 3.05 -34.65
N LEU A 63 -17.16 2.72 -35.05
CA LEU A 63 -17.40 1.83 -36.19
C LEU A 63 -16.89 2.40 -37.52
N ARG A 64 -16.98 3.72 -37.72
CA ARG A 64 -16.39 4.40 -38.89
C ARG A 64 -14.86 4.37 -38.92
N SER A 65 -14.20 4.26 -37.76
CA SER A 65 -12.74 4.17 -37.65
C SER A 65 -12.17 2.76 -37.89
N GLY A 66 -13.03 1.74 -37.97
CA GLY A 66 -12.65 0.32 -38.14
C GLY A 66 -12.12 -0.08 -39.53
N ARG A 67 -11.78 0.86 -40.42
CA ARG A 67 -11.10 0.54 -41.67
C ARG A 67 -9.66 0.15 -41.34
N GLU A 68 -9.36 -1.14 -41.55
CA GLU A 68 -8.12 -1.85 -41.20
C GLU A 68 -6.89 -0.91 -41.08
N PRO A 69 -6.45 -0.58 -39.85
CA PRO A 69 -5.28 0.26 -39.67
C PRO A 69 -4.08 -0.52 -40.22
N ALA A 70 -3.52 -0.06 -41.33
CA ALA A 70 -2.33 -0.63 -41.94
C ALA A 70 -1.28 -0.89 -40.85
N ARG A 71 -1.06 -2.17 -40.52
CA ARG A 71 -0.20 -2.71 -39.44
C ARG A 71 0.63 -1.61 -38.78
N GLN A 72 0.05 -0.92 -37.79
CA GLN A 72 0.76 0.15 -37.11
C GLN A 72 1.88 -0.49 -36.32
N ARG A 73 3.11 -0.26 -36.80
CA ARG A 73 4.34 -0.75 -36.17
C ARG A 73 4.44 -0.08 -34.80
N GLY A 74 4.37 -0.90 -33.74
CA GLY A 74 4.51 -0.61 -32.31
C GLY A 74 5.06 0.77 -31.93
N GLY A 75 4.18 1.78 -31.96
CA GLY A 75 4.45 3.12 -31.45
C GLY A 75 3.78 3.35 -30.09
N LEU A 76 3.94 4.57 -29.56
CA LEU A 76 3.42 5.05 -28.26
C LEU A 76 1.96 4.64 -27.96
N LEU A 77 1.10 4.50 -28.98
CA LEU A 77 -0.28 4.04 -28.81
C LEU A 77 -0.38 2.58 -28.32
N GLY A 78 0.55 1.70 -28.72
CA GLY A 78 0.62 0.32 -28.22
C GLY A 78 1.07 0.24 -26.76
N TRP A 79 1.91 1.19 -26.31
CA TRP A 79 2.30 1.33 -24.91
C TRP A 79 1.15 1.83 -24.02
N ILE A 80 0.31 2.74 -24.54
CA ILE A 80 -0.90 3.21 -23.85
C ILE A 80 -2.00 2.15 -23.82
N SER A 81 -2.13 1.36 -24.89
CA SER A 81 -3.18 0.34 -25.01
C SER A 81 -2.85 -0.99 -24.32
N GLY A 82 -1.66 -1.15 -23.73
CA GLY A 82 -1.24 -2.37 -23.04
C GLY A 82 -1.14 -3.61 -23.94
N SER A 83 -1.18 -3.47 -25.26
CA SER A 83 -1.16 -4.58 -26.22
C SER A 83 0.25 -5.11 -26.50
N GLY A 84 1.19 -4.89 -25.59
CA GLY A 84 2.53 -5.44 -25.66
C GLY A 84 2.55 -6.76 -24.91
N ASP A 85 2.48 -7.88 -25.64
CA ASP A 85 2.79 -9.21 -25.12
C ASP A 85 4.30 -9.39 -24.86
N GLU A 86 4.91 -8.41 -24.18
CA GLU A 86 6.31 -8.48 -23.80
C GLU A 86 6.38 -8.93 -22.33
N THR A 87 6.70 -10.22 -22.14
CA THR A 87 7.02 -10.73 -20.80
C THR A 87 8.23 -9.95 -20.27
N PRO A 88 8.11 -9.27 -19.12
CA PRO A 88 9.18 -8.42 -18.62
C PRO A 88 10.44 -9.26 -18.40
N THR A 89 11.54 -8.76 -18.92
CA THR A 89 12.87 -9.32 -18.71
C THR A 89 13.22 -9.29 -17.22
N PRO A 90 14.07 -10.21 -16.73
CA PRO A 90 14.49 -10.23 -15.32
C PRO A 90 15.18 -8.94 -14.86
N SER A 91 15.73 -8.14 -15.79
CA SER A 91 16.25 -6.79 -15.54
C SER A 91 15.14 -5.78 -15.21
N GLU A 92 13.97 -5.88 -15.84
CA GLU A 92 12.82 -4.99 -15.61
C GLU A 92 12.11 -5.34 -14.30
N LEU A 93 12.17 -6.60 -13.89
CA LEU A 93 11.64 -7.06 -12.60
C LEU A 93 12.46 -6.58 -11.39
N ARG A 94 13.68 -6.05 -11.59
CA ARG A 94 14.48 -5.47 -10.49
C ARG A 94 13.83 -4.26 -9.85
N SER A 95 12.99 -3.53 -10.59
CA SER A 95 12.17 -2.43 -10.05
C SER A 95 11.08 -2.91 -9.08
N VAL A 96 10.77 -4.21 -9.09
CA VAL A 96 9.77 -4.86 -8.23
C VAL A 96 10.46 -5.68 -7.12
N GLU A 97 11.80 -5.68 -7.06
CA GLU A 97 12.52 -6.33 -5.99
C GLU A 97 12.27 -5.65 -4.65
N ALA A 98 12.26 -6.43 -3.57
CA ALA A 98 12.07 -5.89 -2.24
C ALA A 98 13.12 -4.80 -1.93
N PRO A 99 12.75 -3.71 -1.24
CA PRO A 99 13.69 -2.66 -0.89
C PRO A 99 14.89 -3.19 -0.12
N THR A 100 16.07 -2.61 -0.37
CA THR A 100 17.30 -2.99 0.34
C THR A 100 17.15 -2.76 1.84
N ALA A 101 17.94 -3.47 2.65
CA ALA A 101 17.85 -3.37 4.11
C ALA A 101 18.07 -1.94 4.63
N ASP A 102 18.94 -1.17 3.97
CA ASP A 102 19.24 0.21 4.34
C ASP A 102 18.05 1.12 4.06
N VAL A 103 17.43 0.98 2.88
CA VAL A 103 16.21 1.72 2.52
C VAL A 103 15.06 1.36 3.46
N ARG A 104 14.93 0.09 3.89
CA ARG A 104 13.93 -0.29 4.90
C ARG A 104 14.14 0.39 6.25
N ARG A 105 15.39 0.60 6.67
CA ARG A 105 15.69 1.34 7.91
C ARG A 105 15.32 2.82 7.78
N GLU A 106 15.61 3.44 6.64
CA GLU A 106 15.22 4.82 6.38
C GLU A 106 13.69 4.96 6.28
N MET A 107 12.99 4.03 5.62
CA MET A 107 11.51 4.04 5.60
C MET A 107 10.92 3.92 7.02
N LEU A 108 11.44 3.01 7.84
CA LEU A 108 10.99 2.86 9.23
C LEU A 108 11.28 4.12 10.06
N ARG A 109 12.42 4.76 9.84
CA ARG A 109 12.76 6.05 10.46
C ARG A 109 11.73 7.13 10.09
N LEU A 110 11.37 7.23 8.82
CA LEU A 110 10.36 8.18 8.33
C LEU A 110 8.97 7.90 8.90
N GLU A 111 8.59 6.63 9.02
CA GLU A 111 7.31 6.23 9.61
C GLU A 111 7.21 6.65 11.09
N ILE A 112 8.28 6.44 11.87
CA ILE A 112 8.34 6.88 13.26
C ILE A 112 8.26 8.41 13.37
N GLU A 113 8.96 9.13 12.48
CA GLU A 113 8.91 10.60 12.46
C GLU A 113 7.51 11.13 12.14
N ALA A 114 6.81 10.49 11.20
CA ALA A 114 5.43 10.84 10.85
C ALA A 114 4.47 10.61 12.02
N GLU A 115 4.57 9.48 12.73
CA GLU A 115 3.75 9.22 13.91
C GLU A 115 4.06 10.20 15.05
N ARG A 116 5.33 10.59 15.22
CA ARG A 116 5.69 11.64 16.19
C ARG A 116 4.99 12.97 15.84
N GLN A 117 5.06 13.41 14.59
CA GLN A 117 4.41 14.64 14.16
C GLN A 117 2.88 14.59 14.35
N ARG A 118 2.27 13.43 14.10
CA ARG A 118 0.85 13.22 14.35
C ARG A 118 0.49 13.39 15.83
N LEU A 119 1.26 12.77 16.74
CA LEU A 119 1.05 12.89 18.18
C LEU A 119 1.31 14.32 18.70
N GLU A 120 2.32 15.00 18.16
CA GLU A 120 2.59 16.41 18.49
C GLU A 120 1.44 17.31 18.05
N ALA A 121 0.86 17.08 16.87
CA ALA A 121 -0.30 17.80 16.39
C ALA A 121 -1.55 17.54 17.25
N GLU A 122 -1.76 16.28 17.67
CA GLU A 122 -2.85 15.92 18.58
C GLU A 122 -2.68 16.59 19.96
N ALA A 123 -1.48 16.57 20.52
CA ALA A 123 -1.18 17.25 21.78
C ALA A 123 -1.39 18.77 21.66
N ALA A 124 -0.97 19.37 20.55
CA ALA A 124 -1.20 20.79 20.28
C ALA A 124 -2.69 21.12 20.15
N ALA A 125 -3.48 20.23 19.53
CA ALA A 125 -4.94 20.40 19.43
C ALA A 125 -5.60 20.35 20.82
N ILE A 126 -5.24 19.39 21.67
CA ILE A 126 -5.75 19.28 23.05
C ILE A 126 -5.39 20.54 23.85
N ALA A 127 -4.14 20.99 23.76
CA ALA A 127 -3.69 22.20 24.45
C ALA A 127 -4.43 23.45 23.97
N ALA A 128 -4.72 23.55 22.67
CA ALA A 128 -5.50 24.65 22.11
C ALA A 128 -6.96 24.62 22.59
N GLU A 129 -7.59 23.44 22.64
CA GLU A 129 -8.95 23.27 23.19
C GLU A 129 -9.03 23.65 24.68
N GLU A 130 -8.02 23.29 25.46
CA GLU A 130 -7.93 23.68 26.87
C GLU A 130 -7.79 25.20 27.03
N GLN A 131 -6.95 25.85 26.22
CA GLN A 131 -6.81 27.31 26.23
C GLN A 131 -8.13 28.03 25.92
N LEU A 132 -8.88 27.53 24.95
CA LEU A 132 -10.21 28.05 24.61
C LEU A 132 -11.20 27.87 25.77
N THR A 133 -11.13 26.74 26.48
CA THR A 133 -12.03 26.42 27.60
C THR A 133 -11.69 27.24 28.85
N ASN A 134 -10.41 27.42 29.15
CA ASN A 134 -9.92 28.12 30.34
C ASN A 134 -9.77 29.64 30.14
N GLY A 135 -10.08 30.17 28.94
CA GLY A 135 -9.97 31.59 28.62
C GLY A 135 -8.54 32.16 28.71
N THR A 136 -7.54 31.29 28.62
CA THR A 136 -6.12 31.68 28.67
C THR A 136 -5.71 32.15 27.28
N PRO A 137 -5.13 33.36 27.12
CA PRO A 137 -4.72 33.86 25.81
C PRO A 137 -3.63 32.96 25.23
N PRO A 138 -3.61 32.73 23.90
CA PRO A 138 -2.62 31.85 23.29
C PRO A 138 -1.22 32.43 23.52
N VAL A 139 -0.38 31.68 24.23
CA VAL A 139 1.06 31.92 24.21
C VAL A 139 1.55 31.49 22.83
N ALA A 140 2.10 32.43 22.07
CA ALA A 140 2.69 32.14 20.77
C ALA A 140 3.71 31.02 20.94
N ALA A 141 3.57 29.94 20.18
CA ALA A 141 4.60 28.91 20.08
C ALA A 141 5.87 29.58 19.56
N GLY A 142 6.79 29.86 20.49
CA GLY A 142 8.09 30.44 20.20
C GLY A 142 8.88 29.48 19.35
N ASP A 143 9.26 29.96 18.17
CA ASP A 143 10.39 29.50 17.37
C ASP A 143 11.57 29.13 18.27
N GLY A 144 12.15 27.96 18.01
CA GLY A 144 13.29 27.42 18.76
C GLY A 144 14.50 28.34 18.67
N GLY A 145 14.59 29.30 19.59
CA GLY A 145 15.72 30.19 19.77
C GLY A 145 16.32 29.96 21.15
N ALA A 146 17.47 29.29 21.18
CA ALA A 146 18.29 29.13 22.37
C ALA A 146 18.49 30.45 23.11
N SER A 147 18.29 30.45 24.42
CA SER A 147 18.82 31.44 25.35
C SER A 147 19.01 30.77 26.70
N GLU A 148 20.01 29.89 26.74
CA GLU A 148 20.57 29.37 27.98
C GLU A 148 21.89 30.09 28.23
N GLU A 149 21.79 31.30 28.76
CA GLU A 149 22.86 31.95 29.49
C GLU A 149 22.30 32.37 30.84
N ASN A 150 22.51 31.54 31.85
CA ASN A 150 22.67 31.93 33.26
C ASN A 150 23.12 30.69 34.04
N ASP A 151 24.36 30.24 33.82
CA ASP A 151 25.06 29.43 34.80
C ASP A 151 25.97 30.37 35.62
N ALA A 152 25.36 30.93 36.66
CA ALA A 152 26.08 31.62 37.70
C ALA A 152 26.62 30.57 38.67
N GLU A 153 27.87 30.17 38.49
CA GLU A 153 28.60 29.44 39.51
C GLU A 153 28.79 30.33 40.75
N PRO A 154 28.58 29.77 41.95
CA PRO A 154 29.66 29.90 42.92
C PRO A 154 29.91 28.60 43.71
N GLY A 155 31.15 28.13 43.66
CA GLY A 155 31.94 27.98 44.89
C GLY A 155 31.89 26.64 45.63
N ALA A 156 32.98 25.88 45.44
CA ALA A 156 33.72 25.14 46.46
C ALA A 156 33.04 23.98 47.23
N ALA A 157 33.32 22.77 46.72
CA ALA A 157 33.78 21.58 47.44
C ALA A 157 33.07 21.16 48.75
N GLU A 158 32.32 20.05 48.67
CA GLU A 158 32.45 18.99 49.68
C GLU A 158 32.32 17.62 49.01
N ALA A 159 33.43 16.87 49.00
CA ALA A 159 33.48 15.50 48.50
C ALA A 159 32.82 14.58 49.52
N VAL A 160 31.62 14.06 49.21
CA VAL A 160 31.07 12.91 49.94
C VAL A 160 31.37 11.67 49.12
N ALA A 161 32.32 10.89 49.63
CA ALA A 161 32.70 9.59 49.12
C ALA A 161 31.48 8.66 49.05
N VAL A 162 31.25 8.06 47.88
CA VAL A 162 30.36 6.91 47.73
C VAL A 162 31.16 5.68 48.16
N PRO A 163 30.79 4.95 49.23
CA PRO A 163 31.39 3.66 49.49
C PRO A 163 30.92 2.66 48.43
N GLU A 164 31.89 2.04 47.76
CA GLU A 164 31.74 0.79 47.03
C GLU A 164 31.49 -0.32 48.05
N ASP A 165 30.30 -0.91 48.00
CA ASP A 165 29.87 -2.07 48.79
C ASP A 165 28.65 -2.63 48.02
N GLU A 166 28.52 -3.88 47.62
CA GLU A 166 29.30 -5.08 47.82
C GLU A 166 28.88 -6.03 46.68
N ALA A 167 29.81 -6.84 46.19
CA ALA A 167 29.54 -7.92 45.27
C ALA A 167 28.54 -8.92 45.89
N ILE A 168 27.55 -9.36 45.14
CA ILE A 168 26.94 -10.67 45.37
C ILE A 168 27.20 -11.51 44.12
N ALA A 169 28.39 -12.09 44.10
CA ALA A 169 28.62 -13.34 43.39
C ALA A 169 28.34 -14.51 44.35
N ALA A 170 28.05 -15.67 43.75
CA ALA A 170 27.68 -16.97 44.32
C ALA A 170 26.15 -17.16 44.45
N ASP A 171 25.53 -18.23 43.95
CA ASP A 171 26.09 -19.56 43.70
C ASP A 171 25.16 -20.33 42.74
N GLU A 172 25.72 -20.92 41.69
CA GLU A 172 25.18 -22.14 41.10
C GLU A 172 25.64 -23.32 41.97
N ASP A 173 24.73 -24.02 42.66
CA ASP A 173 24.95 -25.46 42.92
C ASP A 173 23.65 -26.25 43.16
N LYS A 174 23.62 -27.41 42.48
CA LYS A 174 23.00 -28.71 42.80
C LYS A 174 21.49 -28.89 43.05
N ALA A 175 20.90 -29.65 42.12
CA ALA A 175 20.13 -30.90 42.32
C ALA A 175 19.49 -31.18 43.70
N ASP A 176 18.18 -31.47 43.70
CA ASP A 176 17.53 -32.73 44.14
C ASP A 176 16.05 -32.48 44.56
N SER A 177 15.09 -32.93 43.73
CA SER A 177 13.78 -33.51 44.09
C SER A 177 12.86 -33.65 42.87
#